data_AF-A0A5M6CW33-F1
#
_entry.id   AF-A0A5M6CW33-F1
#
_cell.length_a   1.000
_cell.length_b   1.000
_cell.length_c   1.000
_cell.angle_alpha   90.00
_cell.angle_beta   90.00
_cell.angle_gamma   90.00
#
_symmetry.space_group_name_H-M   'P 1'
#
loop_
_entity.id
_entity.type
_entity.pdbx_description
1 polymer ?
#
loop_
_entity_poly.entity_id
_entity_poly.type
_entity_poly.pdbx_seq_one_letter_code
_entity_poly.pdbx_strand_id
1 'polypeptide(L)'
;MKNYLLGLCSFLSVAVWAQNVSCEEKVKTLLIDKIKDYLSNQLIPYYSEDDSKWGYFDRKSKRKITEPILRDAAFFHPHINLYYSLETNGQENGCTGKIMGSKENYQLENIYESDYQIYEAMIPPESMVKKSFKDKVDSAIGGFEVDEKGKLTTFNPKFYNAEKDQPNIFDIFQFKNNHYATVSIKDNNESFYQVINQKGETFSGFERLKNYPHRKQSYSHENDLWFLIATSENQFVFKSLFEGKQFADTFDNTDNWENFAQTIGYAVMSTNNKKGVLDLTTMKWKVKPVASNDFWYLNYSSLEPLAINYDKDEYSYNPTIIIPTEMIKKNRKNTHIYLQNSKNSFYDLKMKLYEPKD
;
A
#
# COMPACT_ATOMS: atom_id res chain seq x y z
N MET A 1 -61.18 59.73 -14.33
CA MET A 1 -61.36 58.34 -14.82
C MET A 1 -60.00 57.86 -15.28
N LYS A 2 -59.24 57.20 -14.39
CA LYS A 2 -58.86 55.77 -14.46
C LYS A 2 -58.42 55.33 -15.87
N ASN A 3 -57.12 55.14 -16.04
CA ASN A 3 -56.54 54.12 -16.91
C ASN A 3 -55.29 53.57 -16.21
N TYR A 4 -55.38 52.31 -15.80
CA TYR A 4 -54.26 51.51 -15.34
C TYR A 4 -53.46 51.08 -16.57
N LEU A 5 -52.17 51.39 -16.62
CA LEU A 5 -51.21 50.66 -17.43
C LEU A 5 -50.25 49.95 -16.47
N LEU A 6 -50.40 48.63 -16.40
CA LEU A 6 -49.44 47.71 -15.80
C LEU A 6 -48.11 47.84 -16.57
N GLY A 7 -47.07 48.35 -15.91
CA GLY A 7 -45.69 48.18 -16.35
C GLY A 7 -45.19 46.82 -15.88
N LEU A 8 -45.11 45.85 -16.80
CA LEU A 8 -44.44 44.58 -16.55
C LEU A 8 -42.92 44.86 -16.49
N CYS A 9 -42.35 44.92 -15.28
CA CYS A 9 -40.91 44.79 -15.09
C CYS A 9 -40.55 43.32 -15.32
N SER A 10 -40.14 42.99 -16.55
CA SER A 10 -39.47 41.73 -16.86
C SER A 10 -38.08 41.76 -16.22
N PHE A 11 -37.98 41.29 -14.98
CA PHE A 11 -36.71 40.81 -14.43
C PHE A 11 -36.24 39.67 -15.32
N LEU A 12 -35.29 39.96 -16.21
CA LEU A 12 -34.43 38.97 -16.82
C LEU A 12 -33.65 38.31 -15.69
N SER A 13 -34.23 37.24 -15.15
CA SER A 13 -33.53 36.24 -14.36
C SER A 13 -32.39 35.70 -15.22
N VAL A 14 -31.19 36.24 -15.00
CA VAL A 14 -29.95 35.60 -15.43
C VAL A 14 -29.76 34.37 -14.55
N ALA A 15 -30.59 33.35 -14.78
CA ALA A 15 -30.25 31.98 -14.46
C ALA A 15 -29.13 31.61 -15.45
N VAL A 16 -27.91 32.06 -15.13
CA VAL A 16 -26.71 31.57 -15.78
C VAL A 16 -26.61 30.11 -15.40
N TRP A 17 -27.11 29.27 -16.31
CA TRP A 17 -26.67 27.91 -16.60
C TRP A 17 -25.53 27.43 -15.67
N ALA A 18 -25.88 26.77 -14.58
CA ALA A 18 -25.03 25.74 -14.01
C ALA A 18 -24.97 24.59 -15.03
N GLN A 19 -24.17 24.75 -16.08
CA GLN A 19 -23.81 23.64 -16.95
C GLN A 19 -22.98 22.68 -16.10
N ASN A 20 -23.43 21.43 -15.97
CA ASN A 20 -22.62 20.36 -15.39
C ASN A 20 -21.35 20.22 -16.24
N VAL A 21 -20.26 20.82 -15.78
CA VAL A 21 -18.93 20.69 -16.40
C VAL A 21 -18.50 19.24 -16.22
N SER A 22 -18.15 18.57 -17.32
CA SER A 22 -17.73 17.16 -17.27
C SER A 22 -16.48 16.98 -16.40
N CYS A 23 -16.29 15.77 -15.87
CA CYS A 23 -15.08 15.45 -15.11
C CYS A 23 -13.78 15.71 -15.87
N GLU A 24 -13.76 15.43 -17.18
CA GLU A 24 -12.59 15.74 -18.02
C GLU A 24 -12.26 17.24 -18.02
N GLU A 25 -13.27 18.09 -18.22
CA GLU A 25 -13.08 19.54 -18.27
C GLU A 25 -12.74 20.11 -16.87
N LYS A 26 -13.36 19.58 -15.80
CA LYS A 26 -13.00 19.91 -14.41
C LYS A 26 -11.53 19.58 -14.12
N VAL A 27 -11.10 18.35 -14.40
CA VAL A 27 -9.70 17.91 -14.19
C VAL A 27 -8.74 18.75 -15.03
N LYS A 28 -9.09 19.01 -16.29
CA LYS A 28 -8.23 19.78 -17.19
C LYS A 28 -8.01 21.21 -16.71
N THR A 29 -9.09 21.93 -16.42
CA THR A 29 -9.04 23.36 -16.07
C THR A 29 -8.47 23.61 -14.68
N LEU A 30 -8.83 22.76 -13.71
CA LEU A 30 -8.44 22.94 -12.31
C LEU A 30 -7.08 22.31 -11.97
N LEU A 31 -6.65 21.26 -12.68
CA LEU A 31 -5.35 20.61 -12.47
C LEU A 31 -4.42 20.74 -13.68
N ILE A 32 -4.74 20.09 -14.81
CA ILE A 32 -3.76 19.88 -15.90
C ILE A 32 -3.21 21.20 -16.41
N ASP A 33 -4.08 22.17 -16.70
CA ASP A 33 -3.66 23.47 -17.24
C ASP A 33 -2.73 24.25 -16.30
N LYS A 34 -2.78 23.96 -15.00
CA LYS A 34 -1.91 24.56 -13.99
C LYS A 34 -0.58 23.82 -13.85
N ILE A 35 -0.56 22.50 -14.04
CA ILE A 35 0.60 21.65 -13.79
C ILE A 35 1.38 21.23 -15.04
N LYS A 36 0.84 21.44 -16.25
CA LYS A 36 1.41 20.93 -17.52
C LYS A 36 2.85 21.34 -17.81
N ASP A 37 3.31 22.48 -17.29
CA ASP A 37 4.67 22.99 -17.49
C ASP A 37 5.67 22.45 -16.44
N TYR A 38 5.22 21.60 -15.51
CA TYR A 38 6.05 21.03 -14.46
C TYR A 38 6.31 19.55 -14.72
N LEU A 39 7.43 19.05 -14.21
CA LEU A 39 7.68 17.62 -14.14
C LEU A 39 6.79 17.01 -13.05
N SER A 40 6.08 15.94 -13.40
CA SER A 40 5.06 15.37 -12.51
C SER A 40 5.63 14.91 -11.16
N ASN A 41 6.86 14.38 -11.15
CA ASN A 41 7.52 13.96 -9.91
C ASN A 41 8.06 15.12 -9.05
N GLN A 42 8.01 16.37 -9.54
CA GLN A 42 8.36 17.57 -8.77
C GLN A 42 7.13 18.24 -8.15
N LEU A 43 5.92 17.78 -8.45
CA LEU A 43 4.70 18.27 -7.80
C LEU A 43 4.54 17.56 -6.46
N ILE A 44 4.41 18.34 -5.39
CA ILE A 44 4.19 17.82 -4.04
C ILE A 44 2.80 18.29 -3.58
N PRO A 45 1.94 17.39 -3.08
CA PRO A 45 0.70 17.79 -2.44
C PRO A 45 0.95 18.74 -1.26
N TYR A 46 0.08 19.71 -1.06
CA TYR A 46 -0.02 20.45 0.20
C TYR A 46 -1.48 20.45 0.64
N TYR A 47 -1.70 20.43 1.95
CA TYR A 47 -3.02 20.46 2.53
C TYR A 47 -3.41 21.89 2.92
N SER A 48 -4.64 22.28 2.60
CA SER A 48 -5.28 23.50 3.08
C SER A 48 -6.22 23.14 4.22
N GLU A 49 -5.98 23.71 5.41
CA GLU A 49 -6.89 23.51 6.56
C GLU A 49 -8.25 24.19 6.31
N ASP A 50 -8.25 25.37 5.68
CA ASP A 50 -9.45 26.15 5.39
C ASP A 50 -10.40 25.40 4.43
N ASP A 51 -9.84 24.79 3.39
CA ASP A 51 -10.61 24.06 2.38
C ASP A 51 -10.80 22.57 2.72
N SER A 52 -10.03 22.06 3.69
CA SER A 52 -9.90 20.64 4.00
C SER A 52 -9.56 19.78 2.77
N LYS A 53 -8.74 20.31 1.86
CA LYS A 53 -8.38 19.70 0.56
C LYS A 53 -6.91 19.85 0.25
N TRP A 54 -6.46 19.12 -0.78
CA TRP A 54 -5.08 19.09 -1.25
C TRP A 54 -4.92 19.82 -2.58
N GLY A 55 -3.84 20.59 -2.70
CA GLY A 55 -3.36 21.19 -3.95
C GLY A 55 -1.91 20.79 -4.22
N TYR A 56 -1.30 21.33 -5.27
CA TYR A 56 0.12 21.10 -5.57
C TYR A 56 0.96 22.35 -5.42
N PHE A 57 2.19 22.16 -4.96
CA PHE A 57 3.26 23.14 -5.08
C PHE A 57 4.49 22.52 -5.74
N ASP A 58 5.33 23.35 -6.36
CA ASP A 58 6.56 22.89 -6.98
C ASP A 58 7.65 22.64 -5.93
N ARG A 59 8.24 21.45 -5.97
CA ARG A 59 9.27 20.98 -5.04
C ARG A 59 10.45 21.94 -4.92
N LYS A 60 10.89 22.54 -6.04
CA LYS A 60 12.12 23.36 -6.11
C LYS A 60 11.86 24.81 -5.71
N SER A 61 10.93 25.47 -6.39
CA SER A 61 10.59 26.89 -6.15
C SER A 61 9.76 27.09 -4.89
N LYS A 62 9.07 26.05 -4.42
CA LYS A 62 8.09 26.07 -3.32
C LYS A 62 6.79 26.80 -3.64
N ARG A 63 6.62 27.34 -4.85
CA ARG A 63 5.42 28.09 -5.22
C ARG A 63 4.21 27.15 -5.32
N LYS A 64 3.07 27.57 -4.76
CA LYS A 64 1.76 26.92 -4.99
C LYS A 64 1.40 26.99 -6.47
N ILE A 65 1.00 25.86 -7.04
CA ILE A 65 0.70 25.69 -8.47
C ILE A 65 -0.79 25.56 -8.71
N THR A 66 -1.49 24.84 -7.83
CA THR A 66 -2.95 24.68 -7.90
C THR A 66 -3.59 25.16 -6.61
N GLU A 67 -4.86 25.56 -6.71
CA GLU A 67 -5.75 25.66 -5.56
C GLU A 67 -6.00 24.26 -4.95
N PRO A 68 -6.36 24.18 -3.66
CA PRO A 68 -6.65 22.92 -2.98
C PRO A 68 -8.03 22.39 -3.38
N ILE A 69 -8.06 21.31 -4.16
CA ILE A 69 -9.28 20.75 -4.75
C ILE A 69 -9.36 19.22 -4.65
N LEU A 70 -8.25 18.56 -4.34
CA LEU A 70 -8.17 17.10 -4.24
C LEU A 70 -8.57 16.64 -2.83
N ARG A 71 -9.20 15.47 -2.74
CA ARG A 71 -9.62 14.87 -1.46
C ARG A 71 -8.43 14.31 -0.68
N ASP A 72 -7.46 13.74 -1.39
CA ASP A 72 -6.33 13.02 -0.82
C ASP A 72 -5.00 13.55 -1.37
N ALA A 73 -3.91 13.27 -0.65
CA ALA A 73 -2.55 13.59 -1.09
C ALA A 73 -2.12 12.69 -2.26
N ALA A 74 -2.35 13.14 -3.50
CA ALA A 74 -2.02 12.36 -4.69
C ALA A 74 -0.58 12.63 -5.16
N PHE A 75 0.31 11.65 -5.08
CA PHE A 75 1.64 11.73 -5.72
C PHE A 75 1.64 11.02 -7.07
N PHE A 76 2.41 11.53 -8.04
CA PHE A 76 2.62 10.85 -9.32
C PHE A 76 3.56 9.67 -9.19
N HIS A 77 3.08 8.45 -9.50
CA HIS A 77 3.88 7.22 -9.44
C HIS A 77 3.65 6.25 -10.61
N PRO A 78 3.90 6.62 -11.88
CA PRO A 78 4.24 7.95 -12.41
C PRO A 78 3.02 8.77 -12.86
N HIS A 79 1.83 8.17 -12.77
CA HIS A 79 0.52 8.77 -13.00
C HIS A 79 -0.23 8.87 -11.66
N ILE A 80 -1.38 9.54 -11.67
CA ILE A 80 -2.31 9.60 -10.55
C ILE A 80 -3.56 8.83 -10.91
N ASN A 81 -4.03 8.00 -9.99
CA ASN A 81 -5.37 7.43 -10.04
C ASN A 81 -6.29 8.31 -9.19
N LEU A 82 -7.28 8.92 -9.83
CA LEU A 82 -8.36 9.62 -9.19
C LEU A 82 -9.43 8.59 -8.79
N TYR A 83 -9.84 8.62 -7.53
CA TYR A 83 -10.94 7.83 -7.02
C TYR A 83 -11.84 8.75 -6.20
N TYR A 84 -13.00 9.10 -6.75
CA TYR A 84 -13.91 10.11 -6.18
C TYR A 84 -13.17 11.43 -5.83
N SER A 85 -12.19 11.82 -6.65
CA SER A 85 -11.38 13.02 -6.43
C SER A 85 -12.09 14.26 -6.98
N LEU A 86 -11.74 15.46 -6.49
CA LEU A 86 -12.42 16.73 -6.86
C LEU A 86 -13.86 16.89 -6.31
N GLU A 87 -14.21 16.20 -5.23
CA GLU A 87 -15.50 16.38 -4.53
C GLU A 87 -15.68 17.83 -4.03
N THR A 88 -16.87 18.39 -4.19
CA THR A 88 -17.28 19.67 -3.62
C THR A 88 -18.52 19.52 -2.76
N ASN A 89 -18.39 19.83 -1.46
CA ASN A 89 -19.48 20.07 -0.52
C ASN A 89 -20.55 18.96 -0.43
N GLY A 90 -20.13 17.69 -0.43
CA GLY A 90 -20.98 16.55 -0.06
C GLY A 90 -22.16 16.26 -1.00
N GLN A 91 -22.25 16.89 -2.18
CA GLN A 91 -23.38 16.73 -3.10
C GLN A 91 -23.03 16.49 -4.58
N GLU A 92 -21.78 16.24 -4.97
CA GLU A 92 -21.46 15.90 -6.37
C GLU A 92 -20.54 14.68 -6.48
N ASN A 93 -20.95 13.76 -7.35
CA ASN A 93 -20.20 12.63 -7.89
C ASN A 93 -18.74 13.06 -8.19
N GLY A 94 -17.78 12.66 -7.33
CA GLY A 94 -16.36 12.96 -7.57
C GLY A 94 -15.90 12.39 -8.92
N CYS A 95 -14.73 12.80 -9.41
CA CYS A 95 -14.17 12.24 -10.64
C CYS A 95 -13.31 11.01 -10.34
N THR A 96 -13.51 9.96 -11.15
CA THR A 96 -12.66 8.77 -11.15
C THR A 96 -11.99 8.64 -12.51
N GLY A 97 -10.76 8.14 -12.51
CA GLY A 97 -9.98 7.87 -13.72
C GLY A 97 -8.51 8.10 -13.47
N LYS A 98 -7.73 8.34 -14.53
CA LYS A 98 -6.27 8.39 -14.43
C LYS A 98 -5.69 9.59 -15.18
N ILE A 99 -4.77 10.29 -14.52
CA ILE A 99 -3.99 11.39 -15.09
C ILE A 99 -2.56 10.90 -15.29
N MET A 100 -2.12 10.82 -16.55
CA MET A 100 -0.76 10.40 -16.88
C MET A 100 0.29 11.43 -16.42
N GLY A 101 1.56 11.02 -16.39
CA GLY A 101 2.65 11.89 -15.97
C GLY A 101 3.03 12.93 -17.03
N SER A 102 4.02 13.77 -16.69
CA SER A 102 4.52 14.79 -17.61
C SER A 102 5.19 14.23 -18.86
N LYS A 103 5.62 12.95 -18.85
CA LYS A 103 6.20 12.29 -20.02
C LYS A 103 5.18 11.96 -21.09
N GLU A 104 3.95 11.72 -20.68
CA GLU A 104 2.79 11.48 -21.53
C GLU A 104 1.93 12.74 -21.66
N ASN A 105 2.50 13.92 -21.39
CA ASN A 105 1.83 15.22 -21.49
C ASN A 105 0.51 15.30 -20.69
N TYR A 106 0.43 14.65 -19.53
CA TYR A 106 -0.75 14.65 -18.67
C TYR A 106 -2.04 14.18 -19.37
N GLN A 107 -1.92 13.23 -20.31
CA GLN A 107 -3.08 12.59 -20.94
C GLN A 107 -4.06 12.03 -19.90
N LEU A 108 -5.34 12.13 -20.21
CA LEU A 108 -6.43 11.59 -19.41
C LEU A 108 -6.80 10.19 -19.90
N GLU A 109 -6.98 9.25 -18.99
CA GLU A 109 -7.45 7.90 -19.26
C GLU A 109 -8.68 7.59 -18.41
N ASN A 110 -9.77 7.15 -19.05
CA ASN A 110 -10.99 6.68 -18.39
C ASN A 110 -11.52 7.64 -17.31
N ILE A 111 -11.64 8.93 -17.63
CA ILE A 111 -12.16 9.94 -16.69
C ILE A 111 -13.68 9.99 -16.78
N TYR A 112 -14.37 9.75 -15.68
CA TYR A 112 -15.83 9.76 -15.59
C TYR A 112 -16.30 10.24 -14.21
N GLU A 113 -17.59 10.61 -14.15
CA GLU A 113 -18.26 10.93 -12.89
C GLU A 113 -18.45 9.65 -12.07
N SER A 114 -18.07 9.68 -10.80
CA SER A 114 -18.15 8.53 -9.92
C SER A 114 -19.55 8.46 -9.31
N ASP A 115 -20.31 7.43 -9.65
CA ASP A 115 -21.54 7.12 -8.94
C ASP A 115 -21.20 6.54 -7.57
N TYR A 116 -21.83 7.03 -6.50
CA TYR A 116 -21.72 6.41 -5.17
C TYR A 116 -22.08 4.93 -5.28
N GLN A 117 -21.08 4.05 -5.19
CA GLN A 117 -21.35 2.62 -5.11
C GLN A 117 -21.91 2.32 -3.72
N ILE A 118 -23.23 2.21 -3.63
CA ILE A 118 -23.83 1.41 -2.56
C ILE A 118 -23.37 -0.01 -2.86
N TYR A 119 -22.39 -0.50 -2.10
CA TYR A 119 -22.08 -1.92 -2.08
C TYR A 119 -23.34 -2.64 -1.58
N GLU A 120 -24.19 -3.07 -2.50
CA GLU A 120 -25.13 -4.15 -2.20
C GLU A 120 -24.26 -5.28 -1.64
N ALA A 121 -24.60 -5.72 -0.43
CA ALA A 121 -23.88 -6.81 0.22
C ALA A 121 -23.70 -7.93 -0.80
N MET A 122 -22.46 -8.19 -1.22
CA MET A 122 -22.17 -9.20 -2.21
C MET A 122 -22.84 -10.49 -1.74
N ILE A 123 -23.85 -10.94 -2.48
CA ILE A 123 -24.41 -12.26 -2.29
C ILE A 123 -23.21 -13.19 -2.48
N PRO A 124 -22.78 -13.94 -1.45
CA PRO A 124 -21.63 -14.81 -1.57
C PRO A 124 -21.88 -15.73 -2.77
N PRO A 125 -20.93 -15.85 -3.70
CA PRO A 125 -21.14 -16.65 -4.91
C PRO A 125 -21.63 -18.04 -4.52
N GLU A 126 -22.75 -18.46 -5.11
CA GLU A 126 -23.36 -19.77 -4.88
C GLU A 126 -22.30 -20.87 -4.98
N SER A 127 -22.14 -21.59 -3.87
CA SER A 127 -21.37 -22.82 -3.69
C SER A 127 -20.28 -23.08 -4.73
N MET A 128 -19.11 -22.45 -4.57
CA MET A 128 -17.90 -23.07 -5.10
C MET A 128 -17.83 -24.48 -4.51
N VAL A 129 -17.85 -25.51 -5.36
CA VAL A 129 -17.65 -26.90 -4.93
C VAL A 129 -16.38 -26.94 -4.10
N LYS A 130 -16.51 -27.16 -2.78
CA LYS A 130 -15.37 -27.28 -1.89
C LYS A 130 -14.55 -28.47 -2.37
N LYS A 131 -13.39 -28.21 -2.97
CA LYS A 131 -12.43 -29.27 -3.30
C LYS A 131 -12.00 -29.89 -1.98
N SER A 132 -12.26 -31.19 -1.83
CA SER A 132 -11.77 -31.94 -0.68
C SER A 132 -10.26 -32.00 -0.72
N PHE A 133 -9.62 -31.85 0.44
CA PHE A 133 -8.17 -31.99 0.59
C PHE A 133 -7.80 -33.38 1.12
N LYS A 134 -8.78 -34.23 1.44
CA LYS A 134 -8.55 -35.58 1.95
C LYS A 134 -7.68 -36.44 1.03
N ASP A 135 -7.86 -36.35 -0.29
CA ASP A 135 -7.08 -37.11 -1.28
C ASP A 135 -5.62 -36.64 -1.41
N LYS A 136 -5.26 -35.53 -0.76
CA LYS A 136 -3.91 -34.96 -0.73
C LYS A 136 -3.17 -35.33 0.56
N VAL A 137 -3.81 -36.07 1.46
CA VAL A 137 -3.21 -36.48 2.74
C VAL A 137 -2.40 -37.76 2.55
N ASP A 138 -1.11 -37.72 2.84
CA ASP A 138 -0.21 -38.89 2.75
C ASP A 138 0.69 -39.00 3.99
N SER A 139 0.62 -40.14 4.68
CA SER A 139 1.46 -40.43 5.85
C SER A 139 2.94 -40.69 5.53
N ALA A 140 3.28 -40.99 4.27
CA ALA A 140 4.65 -41.28 3.86
C ALA A 140 5.55 -40.04 3.78
N ILE A 141 4.97 -38.84 3.63
CA ILE A 141 5.72 -37.59 3.57
C ILE A 141 5.83 -36.95 4.96
N GLY A 142 6.97 -36.32 5.26
CA GLY A 142 7.21 -35.73 6.59
C GLY A 142 6.49 -34.40 6.83
N GLY A 143 6.33 -33.59 5.77
CA GLY A 143 5.73 -32.27 5.84
C GLY A 143 4.72 -32.01 4.73
N PHE A 144 5.21 -31.51 3.60
CA PHE A 144 4.37 -31.16 2.45
C PHE A 144 5.16 -31.18 1.13
N GLU A 145 4.43 -31.32 0.04
CA GLU A 145 4.92 -31.27 -1.32
C GLU A 145 4.20 -30.20 -2.12
N VAL A 146 4.87 -29.68 -3.14
CA VAL A 146 4.32 -28.67 -4.03
C VAL A 146 4.60 -29.03 -5.48
N ASP A 147 3.77 -28.50 -6.39
CA ASP A 147 4.05 -28.55 -7.82
C ASP A 147 5.11 -27.51 -8.23
N GLU A 148 5.44 -27.48 -9.52
CA GLU A 148 6.39 -26.53 -10.11
C GLU A 148 6.01 -25.05 -9.91
N LYS A 149 4.73 -24.77 -9.60
CA LYS A 149 4.23 -23.42 -9.33
C LYS A 149 4.18 -23.11 -7.83
N GLY A 150 4.72 -23.99 -6.97
CA GLY A 150 4.71 -23.83 -5.52
C GLY A 150 3.35 -24.11 -4.87
N LYS A 151 2.40 -24.71 -5.59
CA LYS A 151 1.07 -25.01 -5.06
C LYS A 151 1.06 -26.37 -4.37
N LEU A 152 0.41 -26.43 -3.20
CA LEU A 152 0.29 -27.65 -2.39
C LEU A 152 -0.30 -28.84 -3.17
N THR A 153 0.50 -29.90 -3.31
CA THR A 153 0.09 -31.16 -3.94
C THR A 153 -0.33 -32.18 -2.91
N THR A 154 0.52 -32.42 -1.90
CA THR A 154 0.38 -33.46 -0.88
C THR A 154 0.84 -32.92 0.48
N PHE A 155 0.26 -33.38 1.60
CA PHE A 155 0.72 -33.03 2.95
C PHE A 155 0.51 -34.13 3.99
N ASN A 156 1.31 -34.10 5.06
CA ASN A 156 1.23 -35.07 6.14
C ASN A 156 -0.09 -34.90 6.94
N PRO A 157 -0.74 -36.02 7.37
CA PRO A 157 -1.96 -35.99 8.17
C PRO A 157 -1.90 -35.09 9.42
N LYS A 158 -0.73 -34.90 10.04
CA LYS A 158 -0.58 -34.03 11.22
C LYS A 158 -0.93 -32.56 10.96
N PHE A 159 -0.92 -32.14 9.70
CA PHE A 159 -1.32 -30.80 9.27
C PHE A 159 -2.72 -30.76 8.65
N TYR A 160 -3.50 -31.83 8.76
CA TYR A 160 -4.86 -31.88 8.25
C TYR A 160 -5.89 -31.48 9.30
N ASN A 161 -6.81 -30.58 8.95
CA ASN A 161 -8.00 -30.29 9.72
C ASN A 161 -9.19 -31.06 9.14
N ALA A 162 -9.50 -32.21 9.74
CA ALA A 162 -10.58 -33.09 9.29
C ALA A 162 -11.97 -32.46 9.42
N GLU A 163 -12.19 -31.57 10.40
CA GLU A 163 -13.48 -30.90 10.61
C GLU A 163 -13.80 -29.91 9.47
N LYS A 164 -12.76 -29.25 8.95
CA LYS A 164 -12.89 -28.24 7.90
C LYS A 164 -12.57 -28.77 6.50
N ASP A 165 -12.04 -29.99 6.40
CA ASP A 165 -11.47 -30.57 5.18
C ASP A 165 -10.45 -29.64 4.51
N GLN A 166 -9.49 -29.16 5.32
CA GLN A 166 -8.48 -28.18 4.89
C GLN A 166 -7.11 -28.46 5.53
N PRO A 167 -6.00 -28.12 4.86
CA PRO A 167 -4.68 -28.12 5.47
C PRO A 167 -4.54 -26.94 6.43
N ASN A 168 -3.92 -27.17 7.59
CA ASN A 168 -3.43 -26.11 8.49
C ASN A 168 -2.07 -25.59 8.01
N ILE A 169 -1.91 -25.37 6.70
CA ILE A 169 -0.70 -24.88 6.05
C ILE A 169 -1.05 -23.55 5.37
N PHE A 170 -0.37 -22.49 5.79
CA PHE A 170 -0.63 -21.09 5.44
C PHE A 170 0.69 -20.47 4.95
N ASP A 171 0.70 -19.70 3.86
CA ASP A 171 1.92 -19.13 3.26
C ASP A 171 3.02 -20.16 2.94
N ILE A 172 2.85 -20.86 1.82
CA ILE A 172 3.93 -21.65 1.22
C ILE A 172 4.82 -20.70 0.42
N PHE A 173 6.12 -20.70 0.70
CA PHE A 173 7.08 -19.83 0.04
C PHE A 173 8.37 -20.56 -0.33
N GLN A 174 9.05 -20.05 -1.35
CA GLN A 174 10.30 -20.59 -1.84
C GLN A 174 11.49 -19.71 -1.43
N PHE A 175 12.59 -20.32 -1.01
CA PHE A 175 13.86 -19.64 -0.79
C PHE A 175 15.04 -20.58 -1.07
N LYS A 176 16.02 -20.10 -1.86
CA LYS A 176 17.20 -20.87 -2.29
C LYS A 176 16.83 -22.29 -2.77
N ASN A 177 15.87 -22.37 -3.69
CA ASN A 177 15.34 -23.60 -4.31
C ASN A 177 14.63 -24.59 -3.37
N ASN A 178 14.36 -24.22 -2.11
CA ASN A 178 13.62 -25.04 -1.17
C ASN A 178 12.28 -24.37 -0.84
N HIS A 179 11.27 -25.19 -0.51
CA HIS A 179 9.98 -24.69 -0.04
C HIS A 179 9.85 -24.81 1.47
N TYR A 180 9.14 -23.83 2.02
CA TYR A 180 8.84 -23.72 3.44
C TYR A 180 7.37 -23.30 3.58
N ALA A 181 6.82 -23.49 4.76
CA ALA A 181 5.48 -23.05 5.05
C ALA A 181 5.32 -22.61 6.50
N THR A 182 4.37 -21.72 6.75
CA THR A 182 3.82 -21.53 8.09
C THR A 182 2.70 -22.53 8.29
N VAL A 183 2.67 -23.22 9.43
CA VAL A 183 1.59 -24.17 9.74
C VAL A 183 1.00 -23.86 11.09
N SER A 184 -0.29 -24.19 11.26
CA SER A 184 -0.91 -24.19 12.58
C SER A 184 -0.99 -25.60 13.13
N ILE A 185 -0.56 -25.75 14.38
CA ILE A 185 -0.69 -26.98 15.16
C ILE A 185 -1.59 -26.73 16.36
N LYS A 186 -2.37 -27.73 16.75
CA LYS A 186 -3.15 -27.70 17.99
C LYS A 186 -2.46 -28.56 19.04
N ASP A 187 -2.36 -28.03 20.25
CA ASP A 187 -1.88 -28.75 21.43
C ASP A 187 -2.70 -28.31 22.65
N ASN A 188 -3.34 -29.27 23.33
CA ASN A 188 -4.16 -29.05 24.53
C ASN A 188 -5.13 -27.85 24.43
N ASN A 189 -5.91 -27.80 23.33
CA ASN A 189 -6.87 -26.73 22.98
C ASN A 189 -6.27 -25.36 22.64
N GLU A 190 -4.96 -25.19 22.69
CA GLU A 190 -4.28 -24.00 22.18
C GLU A 190 -3.82 -24.23 20.74
N SER A 191 -3.87 -23.18 19.92
CA SER A 191 -3.32 -23.18 18.56
C SER A 191 -2.01 -22.43 18.55
N PHE A 192 -1.00 -23.01 17.91
CA PHE A 192 0.28 -22.38 17.70
C PHE A 192 0.61 -22.36 16.21
N TYR A 193 1.50 -21.46 15.85
CA TYR A 193 2.12 -21.39 14.53
C TYR A 193 3.56 -21.88 14.60
N GLN A 194 4.03 -22.43 13.49
CA GLN A 194 5.44 -22.77 13.32
C GLN A 194 5.85 -22.66 11.87
N VAL A 195 7.13 -22.41 11.62
CA VAL A 195 7.71 -22.46 10.27
C VAL A 195 8.36 -23.82 10.06
N ILE A 196 8.04 -24.49 8.95
CA ILE A 196 8.55 -25.82 8.61
C ILE A 196 9.14 -25.86 7.20
N ASN A 197 10.03 -26.82 6.96
CA ASN A 197 10.43 -27.20 5.60
C ASN A 197 9.53 -28.32 5.03
N GLN A 198 9.79 -28.77 3.80
CA GLN A 198 9.04 -29.84 3.14
C GLN A 198 9.08 -31.20 3.88
N LYS A 199 10.13 -31.44 4.69
CA LYS A 199 10.23 -32.64 5.56
C LYS A 199 9.43 -32.50 6.85
N GLY A 200 8.84 -31.33 7.12
CA GLY A 200 8.09 -31.05 8.33
C GLY A 200 8.97 -30.77 9.55
N GLU A 201 10.25 -30.50 9.33
CA GLU A 201 11.21 -30.09 10.37
C GLU A 201 11.01 -28.61 10.69
N THR A 202 11.05 -28.27 11.98
CA THR A 202 10.88 -26.89 12.47
C THR A 202 12.22 -26.15 12.61
N PHE A 203 12.15 -24.82 12.59
CA PHE A 203 13.32 -23.95 12.77
C PHE A 203 13.39 -23.38 14.18
N SER A 204 14.60 -23.28 14.72
CA SER A 204 14.83 -22.78 16.07
C SER A 204 14.33 -21.36 16.28
N GLY A 205 13.48 -21.17 17.29
CA GLY A 205 12.81 -19.91 17.57
C GLY A 205 11.58 -19.64 16.72
N PHE A 206 11.15 -20.62 15.92
CA PHE A 206 9.91 -20.61 15.16
C PHE A 206 9.02 -21.81 15.52
N GLU A 207 9.32 -22.49 16.62
CA GLU A 207 8.45 -23.49 17.21
C GLU A 207 7.39 -22.82 18.09
N ARG A 208 6.15 -23.29 17.97
CA ARG A 208 5.06 -22.97 18.90
C ARG A 208 4.83 -21.47 19.15
N LEU A 209 4.84 -20.66 18.09
CA LEU A 209 4.53 -19.24 18.15
C LEU A 209 3.03 -19.03 18.43
N LYS A 210 2.68 -18.23 19.43
CA LYS A 210 1.27 -17.93 19.74
C LYS A 210 0.59 -17.07 18.67
N ASN A 211 1.35 -16.22 18.01
CA ASN A 211 0.90 -15.33 16.94
C ASN A 211 1.50 -15.76 15.61
N TYR A 212 0.81 -15.40 14.52
CA TYR A 212 1.28 -15.69 13.17
C TYR A 212 2.64 -15.01 12.92
N PRO A 213 3.68 -15.73 12.45
CA PRO A 213 4.94 -15.12 12.05
C PRO A 213 4.77 -14.39 10.71
N HIS A 214 4.91 -13.07 10.71
CA HIS A 214 4.79 -12.29 9.49
C HIS A 214 6.13 -12.30 8.75
N ARG A 215 6.18 -12.78 7.51
CA ARG A 215 7.40 -12.80 6.68
C ARG A 215 7.58 -11.48 5.94
N LYS A 216 8.73 -10.82 6.08
CA LYS A 216 8.98 -9.60 5.29
C LYS A 216 9.23 -9.95 3.82
N GLN A 217 9.10 -8.94 2.96
CA GLN A 217 9.52 -9.04 1.57
C GLN A 217 10.97 -9.54 1.44
N SER A 218 11.18 -10.54 0.59
CA SER A 218 12.49 -11.12 0.30
C SER A 218 13.18 -10.37 -0.85
N TYR A 219 14.49 -10.14 -0.72
CA TYR A 219 15.33 -9.50 -1.74
C TYR A 219 16.46 -10.41 -2.22
N SER A 220 16.89 -10.26 -3.47
CA SER A 220 17.77 -11.25 -4.14
C SER A 220 19.14 -11.50 -3.49
N HIS A 221 19.70 -10.52 -2.76
CA HIS A 221 21.00 -10.66 -2.09
C HIS A 221 20.86 -11.08 -0.62
N GLU A 222 19.66 -11.44 -0.17
CA GLU A 222 19.46 -11.88 1.20
C GLU A 222 19.93 -13.32 1.38
N ASN A 223 20.78 -13.52 2.38
CA ASN A 223 21.26 -14.84 2.74
C ASN A 223 20.32 -15.58 3.69
N ASP A 224 19.36 -14.85 4.27
CA ASP A 224 18.42 -15.35 5.26
C ASP A 224 17.05 -14.68 5.07
N LEU A 225 16.01 -15.32 5.59
CA LEU A 225 14.64 -14.82 5.63
C LEU A 225 14.34 -14.20 6.99
N TRP A 226 13.66 -13.08 7.01
CA TRP A 226 13.29 -12.41 8.25
C TRP A 226 11.80 -12.42 8.47
N PHE A 227 11.43 -12.68 9.72
CA PHE A 227 10.06 -12.70 10.18
C PHE A 227 9.90 -11.73 11.34
N LEU A 228 8.80 -10.99 11.34
CA LEU A 228 8.35 -10.26 12.50
C LEU A 228 7.51 -11.22 13.37
N ILE A 229 8.03 -11.56 14.54
CA ILE A 229 7.41 -12.51 15.48
C ILE A 229 7.08 -11.81 16.79
N ALA A 230 6.00 -12.23 17.44
CA ALA A 230 5.64 -11.71 18.75
C ALA A 230 6.60 -12.24 19.84
N THR A 231 7.02 -11.35 20.73
CA THR A 231 7.83 -11.63 21.91
C THR A 231 7.03 -11.52 23.21
N SER A 232 6.06 -10.60 23.23
CA SER A 232 5.02 -10.50 24.25
C SER A 232 3.72 -9.98 23.60
N GLU A 233 2.70 -9.75 24.42
CA GLU A 233 1.53 -8.98 24.00
C GLU A 233 1.99 -7.62 23.45
N ASN A 234 1.60 -7.31 22.22
CA ASN A 234 1.91 -6.06 21.50
C ASN A 234 3.41 -5.72 21.37
N GLN A 235 4.31 -6.70 21.43
CA GLN A 235 5.73 -6.47 21.14
C GLN A 235 6.27 -7.52 20.18
N PHE A 236 6.94 -7.04 19.14
CA PHE A 236 7.41 -7.87 18.04
C PHE A 236 8.90 -7.68 17.80
N VAL A 237 9.56 -8.66 17.21
CA VAL A 237 10.96 -8.54 16.81
C VAL A 237 11.18 -9.18 15.45
N PHE A 238 12.07 -8.59 14.66
CA PHE A 238 12.57 -9.24 13.46
C PHE A 238 13.57 -10.32 13.85
N LYS A 239 13.25 -11.58 13.50
CA LYS A 239 14.11 -12.74 13.67
C LYS A 239 14.38 -13.40 12.33
N SER A 240 15.62 -13.79 12.10
CA SER A 240 16.04 -14.48 10.89
C SER A 240 15.85 -16.00 11.04
N LEU A 241 15.45 -16.67 9.96
CA LEU A 241 15.02 -18.06 9.99
C LEU A 241 16.19 -19.04 10.13
N PHE A 242 17.28 -18.84 9.38
CA PHE A 242 18.37 -19.81 9.29
C PHE A 242 19.55 -19.47 10.22
N GLU A 243 19.92 -18.20 10.32
CA GLU A 243 21.06 -17.75 11.13
C GLU A 243 20.66 -17.42 12.58
N GLY A 244 19.35 -17.39 12.88
CA GLY A 244 18.82 -17.09 14.21
C GLY A 244 19.13 -15.68 14.70
N LYS A 245 19.49 -14.76 13.78
CA LYS A 245 19.77 -13.37 14.12
C LYS A 245 18.51 -12.67 14.55
N GLN A 246 18.64 -11.73 15.47
CA GLN A 246 17.54 -10.92 15.94
C GLN A 246 17.89 -9.43 15.75
N PHE A 247 16.92 -8.65 15.29
CA PHE A 247 17.04 -7.21 15.27
C PHE A 247 17.09 -6.68 16.71
N ALA A 248 17.93 -5.67 16.95
CA ALA A 248 18.21 -5.21 18.31
C ALA A 248 16.98 -4.58 18.99
N ASP A 249 16.16 -3.85 18.24
CA ASP A 249 14.97 -3.19 18.75
C ASP A 249 13.72 -4.07 18.62
N THR A 250 12.78 -3.88 19.54
CA THR A 250 11.42 -4.42 19.45
C THR A 250 10.48 -3.41 18.79
N PHE A 251 9.37 -3.89 18.23
CA PHE A 251 8.39 -3.11 17.49
C PHE A 251 7.02 -3.21 18.14
N ASP A 252 6.25 -2.13 18.02
CA ASP A 252 5.00 -1.97 18.77
C ASP A 252 3.79 -2.65 18.09
N ASN A 253 3.87 -2.95 16.78
CA ASN A 253 2.80 -3.62 16.02
C ASN A 253 3.31 -4.32 14.74
N THR A 254 2.46 -5.16 14.15
CA THR A 254 2.63 -5.79 12.83
C THR A 254 2.06 -4.95 11.68
N ASP A 255 1.11 -4.08 11.99
CA ASP A 255 0.21 -3.46 11.00
C ASP A 255 0.86 -2.30 10.23
N ASN A 256 2.10 -1.94 10.57
CA ASN A 256 2.88 -0.94 9.85
C ASN A 256 3.45 -1.42 8.50
N TRP A 257 3.19 -2.66 8.09
CA TRP A 257 3.58 -3.16 6.77
C TRP A 257 2.66 -2.74 5.63
N GLU A 258 1.53 -2.08 5.92
CA GLU A 258 0.63 -1.56 4.87
C GLU A 258 1.16 -0.27 4.24
N ASN A 259 1.98 0.51 4.97
CA ASN A 259 2.72 1.68 4.46
C ASN A 259 4.12 1.30 3.97
N PHE A 260 4.24 0.12 3.37
CA PHE A 260 5.45 -0.41 2.76
C PHE A 260 5.42 -0.19 1.27
N ALA A 261 6.29 0.68 0.78
CA ALA A 261 6.50 0.78 -0.65
C ALA A 261 7.49 -0.33 -1.08
N GLN A 262 6.96 -1.50 -1.48
CA GLN A 262 7.73 -2.68 -1.87
C GLN A 262 8.85 -2.34 -2.87
N THR A 263 8.50 -1.44 -3.79
CA THR A 263 9.32 -0.93 -4.88
C THR A 263 10.57 -0.16 -4.41
N ILE A 264 10.57 0.41 -3.21
CA ILE A 264 11.71 1.16 -2.64
C ILE A 264 12.27 0.50 -1.38
N GLY A 265 11.63 -0.53 -0.83
CA GLY A 265 12.18 -1.34 0.27
C GLY A 265 12.37 -0.59 1.58
N TYR A 266 11.51 0.38 1.87
CA TYR A 266 11.48 1.11 3.15
C TYR A 266 10.12 0.94 3.80
N ALA A 267 10.10 0.88 5.13
CA ALA A 267 8.89 0.87 5.93
C ALA A 267 9.00 1.88 7.09
N VAL A 268 7.91 2.56 7.40
CA VAL A 268 7.80 3.31 8.67
C VAL A 268 7.54 2.28 9.77
N MET A 269 8.33 2.30 10.83
CA MET A 269 8.22 1.34 11.93
C MET A 269 8.21 2.08 13.26
N SER A 270 7.40 1.61 14.21
CA SER A 270 7.37 2.10 15.58
C SER A 270 8.13 1.18 16.52
N THR A 271 8.98 1.75 17.37
CA THR A 271 9.65 1.08 18.48
C THR A 271 9.58 1.94 19.73
N ASN A 272 9.07 1.40 20.83
CA ASN A 272 8.92 2.13 22.09
C ASN A 272 8.15 3.45 21.91
N ASN A 273 7.07 3.42 21.12
CA ASN A 273 6.25 4.57 20.74
C ASN A 273 7.00 5.67 19.93
N LYS A 274 8.17 5.36 19.37
CA LYS A 274 8.94 6.27 18.51
C LYS A 274 8.96 5.74 17.09
N LYS A 275 8.76 6.62 16.11
CA LYS A 275 8.68 6.23 14.70
C LYS A 275 10.01 6.44 13.99
N GLY A 276 10.41 5.50 13.17
CA GLY A 276 11.59 5.59 12.30
C GLY A 276 11.29 5.02 10.92
N VAL A 277 12.29 5.05 10.04
CA VAL A 277 12.22 4.41 8.72
C VAL A 277 13.24 3.30 8.65
N LEU A 278 12.79 2.06 8.50
CA LEU A 278 13.64 0.87 8.40
C LEU A 278 13.93 0.56 6.92
N ASP A 279 15.19 0.30 6.58
CA ASP A 279 15.58 -0.28 5.30
C ASP A 279 15.45 -1.80 5.36
N LEU A 280 14.43 -2.34 4.70
CA LEU A 280 14.13 -3.78 4.72
C LEU A 280 15.13 -4.62 3.91
N THR A 281 15.98 -3.99 3.08
CA THR A 281 17.02 -4.70 2.31
C THR A 281 18.33 -4.86 3.09
N THR A 282 18.55 -4.01 4.11
CA THR A 282 19.77 -4.04 4.92
C THR A 282 19.51 -4.33 6.38
N MET A 283 18.25 -4.31 6.81
CA MET A 283 17.82 -4.37 8.21
C MET A 283 18.56 -3.33 9.05
N LYS A 284 18.50 -2.07 8.63
CA LYS A 284 19.10 -0.92 9.33
C LYS A 284 18.17 0.27 9.29
N TRP A 285 18.16 1.07 10.36
CA TRP A 285 17.44 2.33 10.38
C TRP A 285 18.00 3.30 9.33
N LYS A 286 17.16 3.70 8.38
CA LYS A 286 17.42 4.79 7.44
C LYS A 286 17.20 6.15 8.12
N VAL A 287 16.13 6.24 8.90
CA VAL A 287 15.85 7.34 9.84
C VAL A 287 15.64 6.70 11.20
N LYS A 288 16.44 7.11 12.19
CA LYS A 288 16.36 6.53 13.53
C LYS A 288 15.05 6.94 14.23
N PRO A 289 14.47 6.06 15.05
CA PRO A 289 13.29 6.37 15.83
C PRO A 289 13.60 7.37 16.94
N VAL A 290 12.92 8.52 16.93
CA VAL A 290 13.00 9.55 17.98
C VAL A 290 11.60 10.06 18.30
N ALA A 291 11.43 10.66 19.48
CA ALA A 291 10.11 11.11 19.96
C ALA A 291 9.48 12.22 19.10
N SER A 292 10.31 13.02 18.42
CA SER A 292 9.84 14.09 17.53
C SER A 292 9.39 13.58 16.15
N ASN A 293 9.65 12.30 15.81
CA ASN A 293 9.22 11.74 14.54
C ASN A 293 7.75 11.36 14.63
N ASP A 294 6.92 12.02 13.83
CA ASP A 294 5.49 11.73 13.73
C ASP A 294 5.12 11.31 12.31
N PHE A 295 5.74 10.25 11.82
CA PHE A 295 5.49 9.75 10.47
C PHE A 295 4.21 8.92 10.42
N TRP A 296 3.31 9.22 9.50
CA TRP A 296 2.08 8.46 9.28
C TRP A 296 2.17 7.61 8.01
N TYR A 297 2.62 8.22 6.91
CA TYR A 297 2.67 7.57 5.61
C TYR A 297 4.04 7.73 4.95
N LEU A 298 4.46 6.69 4.23
CA LEU A 298 5.59 6.72 3.32
C LEU A 298 5.07 6.88 1.90
N ASN A 299 5.31 8.04 1.31
CA ASN A 299 4.93 8.36 -0.06
C ASN A 299 6.17 8.41 -0.96
N TYR A 300 5.96 8.32 -2.26
CA TYR A 300 7.00 8.60 -3.24
C TYR A 300 6.43 9.18 -4.52
N SER A 301 7.28 9.87 -5.29
CA SER A 301 6.98 10.28 -6.65
C SER A 301 8.02 9.77 -7.63
N SER A 302 7.59 9.44 -8.86
CA SER A 302 8.45 8.99 -9.95
C SER A 302 7.99 9.55 -11.30
N LEU A 303 8.94 9.72 -12.24
CA LEU A 303 8.59 10.06 -13.64
C LEU A 303 8.33 8.84 -14.49
N GLU A 304 8.80 7.70 -14.03
CA GLU A 304 8.73 6.43 -14.72
C GLU A 304 8.11 5.42 -13.76
N PRO A 305 7.45 4.39 -14.31
CA PRO A 305 7.05 3.27 -13.50
C PRO A 305 8.25 2.57 -12.86
N LEU A 306 8.03 2.06 -11.66
CA LEU A 306 9.03 1.26 -10.97
C LEU A 306 8.90 -0.18 -11.44
N ALA A 307 10.03 -0.85 -11.70
CA ALA A 307 10.07 -2.08 -12.48
C ALA A 307 9.12 -3.21 -11.98
N ILE A 308 8.89 -3.32 -10.67
CA ILE A 308 7.96 -4.34 -10.15
C ILE A 308 6.47 -4.00 -10.35
N ASN A 309 6.11 -2.71 -10.47
CA ASN A 309 4.73 -2.30 -10.75
C ASN A 309 4.35 -2.54 -12.22
N TYR A 310 5.32 -2.62 -13.12
CA TYR A 310 5.07 -2.78 -14.57
C TYR A 310 5.23 -4.21 -15.08
N ASP A 311 6.15 -5.00 -14.52
CA ASP A 311 6.35 -6.37 -14.99
C ASP A 311 5.11 -7.26 -14.78
N LYS A 312 4.15 -6.85 -13.93
CA LYS A 312 2.97 -7.65 -13.58
C LYS A 312 1.62 -6.92 -13.54
N ASP A 313 1.59 -5.61 -13.78
CA ASP A 313 0.36 -4.79 -13.65
C ASP A 313 -0.34 -4.94 -12.27
N GLU A 314 0.46 -5.28 -11.25
CA GLU A 314 0.01 -5.55 -9.88
C GLU A 314 0.34 -4.31 -9.03
N TYR A 315 -0.64 -3.45 -8.77
CA TYR A 315 -0.58 -2.47 -7.66
C TYR A 315 -0.64 -3.13 -6.27
N SER A 316 -0.69 -4.47 -6.23
CA SER A 316 -0.84 -5.26 -5.04
C SER A 316 0.50 -5.74 -4.49
N TYR A 317 0.60 -5.72 -3.17
CA TYR A 317 1.65 -6.40 -2.43
C TYR A 317 1.69 -7.89 -2.83
N ASN A 318 2.80 -8.35 -3.41
CA ASN A 318 2.99 -9.76 -3.76
C ASN A 318 4.14 -10.38 -2.93
N PRO A 319 3.83 -11.10 -1.82
CA PRO A 319 4.86 -11.63 -0.90
C PRO A 319 5.68 -12.78 -1.49
N THR A 320 5.29 -13.31 -2.65
CA THR A 320 5.93 -14.49 -3.25
C THR A 320 7.09 -14.13 -4.19
N ILE A 321 7.15 -12.88 -4.64
CA ILE A 321 8.18 -12.42 -5.59
C ILE A 321 9.47 -12.12 -4.83
N ILE A 322 10.61 -12.60 -5.32
CA ILE A 322 11.92 -12.14 -4.82
C ILE A 322 12.33 -10.90 -5.63
N ILE A 323 12.52 -9.76 -4.97
CA ILE A 323 12.85 -8.51 -5.65
C ILE A 323 14.36 -8.35 -5.78
N PRO A 324 14.91 -8.12 -6.99
CA PRO A 324 16.34 -7.85 -7.15
C PRO A 324 16.80 -6.62 -6.34
N THR A 325 17.83 -6.75 -5.51
CA THR A 325 18.31 -5.61 -4.71
C THR A 325 18.83 -4.45 -5.58
N GLU A 326 19.41 -4.75 -6.74
CA GLU A 326 19.83 -3.72 -7.71
C GLU A 326 18.63 -2.95 -8.28
N MET A 327 17.47 -3.60 -8.41
CA MET A 327 16.23 -2.94 -8.80
C MET A 327 15.77 -1.97 -7.72
N ILE A 328 15.82 -2.36 -6.43
CA ILE A 328 15.52 -1.44 -5.32
C ILE A 328 16.46 -0.23 -5.32
N LYS A 329 17.77 -0.46 -5.53
CA LYS A 329 18.75 0.64 -5.65
C LYS A 329 18.44 1.57 -6.82
N LYS A 330 18.02 1.02 -7.97
CA LYS A 330 17.60 1.81 -9.14
C LYS A 330 16.33 2.60 -8.85
N ASN A 331 15.30 1.98 -8.28
CA ASN A 331 14.04 2.63 -7.92
C ASN A 331 14.29 3.80 -6.96
N ARG A 332 15.08 3.59 -5.90
CA ARG A 332 15.46 4.66 -4.95
C ARG A 332 16.20 5.85 -5.58
N LYS A 333 16.91 5.65 -6.69
CA LYS A 333 17.58 6.75 -7.43
C LYS A 333 16.61 7.52 -8.33
N ASN A 334 15.54 6.86 -8.77
CA ASN A 334 14.57 7.40 -9.72
C ASN A 334 13.32 7.99 -9.03
N THR A 335 13.26 7.95 -7.70
CA THR A 335 12.14 8.47 -6.92
C THR A 335 12.55 9.58 -5.95
N HIS A 336 11.59 10.45 -5.65
CA HIS A 336 11.63 11.26 -4.44
C HIS A 336 10.76 10.58 -3.40
N ILE A 337 11.27 10.43 -2.18
CA ILE A 337 10.60 9.71 -1.09
C ILE A 337 10.22 10.71 -0.01
N TYR A 338 8.98 10.63 0.46
CA TYR A 338 8.38 11.57 1.38
C TYR A 338 7.79 10.85 2.59
N LEU A 339 7.97 11.43 3.77
CA LEU A 339 7.36 11.02 5.03
C LEU A 339 6.30 12.05 5.37
N GLN A 340 5.03 11.64 5.32
CA GLN A 340 3.91 12.48 5.73
C GLN A 340 3.80 12.47 7.25
N ASN A 341 3.57 13.63 7.86
CA ASN A 341 3.28 13.73 9.30
C ASN A 341 1.78 13.89 9.60
N SER A 342 1.40 13.91 10.89
CA SER A 342 0.01 14.16 11.31
C SER A 342 -0.55 15.52 10.89
N LYS A 343 0.31 16.48 10.59
CA LYS A 343 -0.04 17.82 10.11
C LYS A 343 -0.07 17.91 8.58
N ASN A 344 -0.17 16.76 7.90
CA ASN A 344 -0.26 16.70 6.44
C ASN A 344 0.92 17.38 5.70
N SER A 345 2.08 17.47 6.35
CA SER A 345 3.32 18.00 5.80
C SER A 345 4.28 16.88 5.44
N PHE A 346 5.22 17.16 4.53
CA PHE A 346 6.12 16.13 4.00
C PHE A 346 7.58 16.43 4.31
N TYR A 347 8.29 15.43 4.85
CA TYR A 347 9.75 15.44 4.97
C TYR A 347 10.37 14.53 3.93
N ASP A 348 11.57 14.81 3.44
CA ASP A 348 12.37 13.76 2.79
C ASP A 348 13.10 12.87 3.81
N LEU A 349 13.77 11.81 3.33
CA LEU A 349 14.56 10.90 4.16
C LEU A 349 15.78 11.56 4.84
N LYS A 350 16.12 12.82 4.50
CA LYS A 350 17.12 13.63 5.22
C LYS A 350 16.48 14.57 6.23
N MET A 351 15.20 14.38 6.52
CA MET A 351 14.41 15.20 7.46
C MET A 351 14.26 16.66 7.03
N LYS A 352 14.42 16.96 5.73
CA LYS A 352 14.11 18.28 5.20
C LYS A 352 12.60 18.40 4.99
N LEU A 353 11.98 19.39 5.62
CA LEU A 353 10.57 19.72 5.47
C LEU A 353 10.29 20.41 4.11
N TYR A 354 9.17 20.03 3.48
CA TYR A 354 8.67 20.61 2.24
C TYR A 354 7.34 21.31 2.52
N GLU A 355 7.40 22.63 2.60
CA GLU A 355 6.23 23.50 2.74
C GLU A 355 6.12 24.42 1.52
N PRO A 356 4.89 24.74 1.08
CA PRO A 356 4.67 25.75 0.06
C PRO A 356 5.07 27.13 0.59
N LYS A 357 5.52 27.99 -0.32
CA LYS A 357 5.60 29.44 -0.12
C LYS A 357 4.44 30.08 -0.86
N ASP A 358 3.85 31.08 -0.23
CA ASP A 358 2.86 31.95 -0.84
C ASP A 358 3.44 32.72 -2.04
#